data_AF-A0A9W6UAR6-F1
#
_entry.id   AF-A0A9W6UAR6-F1
#
_cell.length_a   1.000
_cell.length_b   1.000
_cell.length_c   1.000
_cell.angle_alpha   90.00
_cell.angle_beta   90.00
_cell.angle_gamma   90.00
#
_symmetry.space_group_name_H-M   'P 1'
#
loop_
_entity.id
_entity.type
_entity.pdbx_description
1 polymer ?
#
loop_
_entity_poly.entity_id
_entity_poly.type
_entity_poly.pdbx_seq_one_letter_code
_entity_poly.pdbx_strand_id
1 'polypeptide(L)' 'MSTVRAQLEDAMTDVEFVPPGATMLAQPMYVAVMADFKRECRELYAQQHCDNDHSATPKERRNLITSIVVEA' A
#
# COMPACT_ATOMS: atom_id res chain seq x y z
N MET A 1 21.08 23.22 0.93
CA MET A 1 20.27 22.07 0.48
C MET A 1 19.02 22.62 -0.17
N SER A 2 18.70 22.23 -1.40
CA SER A 2 17.41 22.60 -2.01
C SER A 2 16.30 21.82 -1.32
N THR A 3 15.17 22.49 -1.06
CA THR A 3 13.98 21.83 -0.54
C THR A 3 13.28 21.08 -1.66
N VAL A 4 12.48 20.06 -1.34
CA VAL A 4 11.64 19.37 -2.33
C VAL A 4 10.74 20.36 -3.07
N ARG A 5 10.18 21.35 -2.36
CA ARG A 5 9.39 22.43 -2.97
C ARG A 5 10.20 23.19 -4.03
N ALA A 6 11.40 23.65 -3.68
CA ALA A 6 12.23 24.41 -4.62
C ALA A 6 12.59 23.61 -5.87
N GLN A 7 12.79 22.29 -5.73
CA GLN A 7 13.05 21.40 -6.88
C GLN A 7 11.81 21.22 -7.77
N LEU A 8 10.62 21.11 -7.18
CA LEU A 8 9.36 20.98 -7.94
C LEU A 8 8.98 22.29 -8.66
N GLU A 9 9.24 23.43 -8.01
CA GLU A 9 9.07 24.76 -8.61
C GLU A 9 10.02 24.97 -9.80
N ASP A 10 11.30 24.61 -9.66
CA ASP A 10 12.29 24.67 -10.75
C ASP A 10 11.92 23.74 -11.93
N ALA A 11 11.31 22.59 -11.61
CA ALA A 11 10.77 21.66 -12.60
C ALA A 11 9.43 22.10 -13.21
N MET A 12 8.93 23.30 -12.88
CA MET A 12 7.63 23.82 -13.34
C MET A 12 6.47 22.84 -13.08
N THR A 13 6.55 22.09 -11.97
CA THR A 13 5.53 21.10 -11.59
C THR A 13 4.49 21.74 -10.68
N ASP A 14 3.22 21.66 -11.08
CA ASP A 14 2.11 22.02 -10.21
C ASP A 14 1.78 20.86 -9.26
N VAL A 15 1.54 21.18 -7.99
CA VAL A 15 1.40 20.18 -6.92
C VAL A 15 0.09 20.40 -6.18
N GLU A 16 -0.79 19.42 -6.25
CA GLU A 16 -2.01 19.42 -5.45
C GLU A 16 -1.73 18.87 -4.04
N PHE A 17 -2.12 19.65 -3.02
CA PHE A 17 -2.00 19.22 -1.64
C PHE A 17 -3.15 18.30 -1.25
N VAL A 18 -2.84 17.05 -0.91
CA VAL A 18 -3.80 16.12 -0.31
C VAL A 18 -3.69 16.20 1.21
N PRO A 19 -4.78 16.54 1.94
CA PRO A 19 -4.76 16.60 3.39
C PRO A 19 -4.33 15.27 4.03
N PRO A 20 -3.66 15.32 5.19
CA PRO A 20 -3.40 14.13 5.99
C PRO A 20 -4.70 13.34 6.25
N GLY A 21 -4.66 12.03 6.07
CA GLY A 21 -5.82 11.15 6.23
C GLY A 21 -6.74 11.02 5.01
N ALA A 22 -6.67 11.94 4.04
CA ALA A 22 -7.45 11.86 2.80
C ALA A 22 -6.75 11.03 1.70
N THR A 23 -5.47 10.68 1.90
CA THR A 23 -4.64 9.97 0.91
C THR A 23 -5.30 8.72 0.33
N MET A 24 -5.93 7.89 1.17
CA MET A 24 -6.56 6.65 0.70
C MET A 24 -7.81 6.89 -0.17
N LEU A 25 -8.40 8.09 -0.10
CA LEU A 25 -9.63 8.45 -0.80
C LEU A 25 -9.36 9.32 -2.04
N ALA A 26 -8.27 10.08 -2.04
CA ALA A 26 -7.99 11.09 -3.05
C ALA A 26 -6.77 10.78 -3.92
N GLN A 27 -5.76 10.05 -3.42
CA GLN A 27 -4.57 9.81 -4.21
C GLN A 27 -4.80 8.70 -5.25
N PRO A 28 -4.58 8.96 -6.56
CA PRO A 28 -4.81 7.98 -7.62
C PRO A 28 -4.05 6.67 -7.42
N MET A 29 -2.83 6.72 -6.87
CA MET A 29 -2.07 5.53 -6.53
C MET A 29 -2.86 4.62 -5.56
N TYR A 30 -3.52 5.19 -4.56
CA TYR A 30 -4.24 4.40 -3.57
C TYR A 30 -5.60 3.91 -4.07
N VAL A 31 -6.32 4.76 -4.81
CA VAL A 31 -7.70 4.49 -5.25
C VAL A 31 -7.75 3.64 -6.52
N ALA A 32 -6.87 3.87 -7.47
CA ALA A 32 -6.91 3.19 -8.77
C ALA A 32 -5.90 2.05 -8.87
N VAL A 33 -4.67 2.23 -8.37
CA VAL A 33 -3.61 1.22 -8.56
C VAL A 33 -3.59 0.22 -7.40
N MET A 34 -3.52 0.72 -6.17
CA MET A 34 -3.36 -0.13 -4.99
C MET A 34 -4.68 -0.76 -4.51
N ALA A 35 -5.83 -0.27 -4.97
CA ALA A 35 -7.12 -0.75 -4.45
C ALA A 35 -7.37 -2.22 -4.78
N ASP A 36 -7.12 -2.60 -6.04
CA ASP A 36 -7.28 -3.96 -6.53
C ASP A 36 -6.25 -4.89 -5.91
N PHE A 37 -4.96 -4.52 -5.97
CA PHE A 37 -3.87 -5.27 -5.34
C PHE A 37 -4.14 -5.53 -3.85
N LYS A 38 -4.55 -4.50 -3.08
CA LYS A 38 -4.88 -4.67 -1.67
C LYS A 38 -6.13 -5.52 -1.45
N ARG A 39 -7.09 -5.55 -2.40
CA ARG A 39 -8.26 -6.42 -2.33
C ARG A 39 -7.83 -7.87 -2.49
N GLU A 40 -7.03 -8.17 -3.49
CA GLU A 40 -6.50 -9.51 -3.74
C GLU A 40 -5.68 -10.04 -2.56
N CYS A 41 -4.80 -9.22 -2.00
CA CYS A 41 -4.07 -9.58 -0.77
C CYS A 41 -5.00 -9.95 0.39
N ARG A 42 -6.14 -9.25 0.55
CA ARG A 42 -7.12 -9.56 1.61
C ARG A 42 -7.85 -10.86 1.34
N GLU A 43 -8.18 -11.14 0.10
CA GLU A 43 -8.84 -12.37 -0.32
C GLU A 43 -7.94 -13.58 -0.10
N LEU A 44 -6.68 -13.52 -0.53
CA LEU A 44 -5.66 -14.55 -0.27
C LEU A 44 -5.43 -14.78 1.23
N TYR A 45 -5.31 -13.69 2.01
CA TYR A 45 -5.17 -13.80 3.46
C TYR A 45 -6.37 -14.50 4.10
N ALA A 46 -7.59 -14.12 3.69
CA ALA A 46 -8.82 -14.72 4.22
C ALA A 46 -8.92 -16.21 3.87
N GLN A 47 -8.65 -16.57 2.60
CA GLN A 47 -8.66 -17.95 2.14
C GLN A 47 -7.67 -18.82 2.90
N GLN A 48 -6.44 -18.33 3.10
CA GLN A 48 -5.42 -19.06 3.83
C GLN A 48 -5.82 -19.33 5.30
N HIS A 49 -6.61 -18.45 5.92
CA HIS A 49 -7.12 -18.63 7.29
C HIS A 49 -8.44 -19.41 7.37
N CYS A 50 -9.03 -19.81 6.23
CA CYS A 50 -10.12 -20.78 6.24
C CYS A 50 -9.61 -22.17 6.63
N ASP A 51 -8.42 -22.54 6.18
CA ASP A 51 -7.86 -23.88 6.31
C ASP A 51 -6.69 -23.97 7.31
N ASN A 52 -6.14 -22.84 7.76
CA ASN A 52 -4.94 -22.80 8.61
C ASN A 52 -5.11 -21.89 9.83
N ASP A 53 -4.45 -22.27 10.94
CA ASP A 53 -4.32 -21.42 12.12
C ASP A 53 -3.44 -20.18 11.84
N HIS A 54 -3.59 -19.17 12.71
CA HIS A 54 -2.76 -17.97 12.66
C HIS A 54 -1.30 -18.28 12.96
N SER A 55 -0.39 -17.51 12.33
CA SER A 55 1.06 -17.63 12.58
C SER A 55 1.40 -17.46 14.06
N ALA A 56 2.19 -18.39 14.60
CA ALA A 56 2.58 -18.38 16.02
C ALA A 56 3.60 -17.28 16.35
N THR A 57 4.43 -16.89 15.37
CA THR A 57 5.48 -15.89 15.56
C THR A 57 5.35 -14.69 14.61
N PRO A 58 5.87 -13.51 15.00
CA PRO A 58 5.95 -12.36 14.10
C PRO A 58 6.77 -12.63 12.83
N LYS A 59 7.74 -13.54 12.87
CA LYS A 59 8.56 -13.92 11.71
C LYS A 59 7.74 -14.69 10.68
N GLU A 60 7.01 -15.72 11.13
CA GLU A 60 6.10 -16.48 10.28
C GLU A 60 5.01 -15.59 9.68
N ARG A 61 4.43 -14.70 10.50
CA ARG A 61 3.45 -13.73 10.00
C ARG A 61 4.00 -12.84 8.90
N ARG A 62 5.23 -12.35 9.03
CA ARG A 62 5.89 -11.56 7.98
C ARG A 62 6.12 -12.38 6.71
N ASN A 63 6.65 -13.60 6.85
CA ASN A 63 6.87 -14.48 5.71
C ASN A 63 5.58 -14.77 4.94
N LEU A 64 4.49 -15.00 5.67
CA LEU A 64 3.17 -15.21 5.11
C LEU A 64 2.64 -13.96 4.38
N ILE A 65 2.72 -12.79 5.01
CA ILE A 65 2.32 -11.54 4.35
C ILE A 65 3.16 -11.31 3.09
N THR A 66 4.46 -11.63 3.15
CA THR A 66 5.34 -11.54 1.98
C THR A 66 4.92 -12.49 0.87
N SER A 67 4.56 -13.75 1.17
CA SER A 67 4.09 -14.67 0.12
C SER A 67 2.79 -14.19 -0.52
N ILE A 68 1.85 -13.67 0.26
CA ILE A 68 0.60 -13.09 -0.25
C ILE A 68 0.88 -11.90 -1.18
N VAL A 69 1.80 -11.01 -0.80
CA VAL A 69 2.20 -9.84 -1.60
C VAL A 69 2.93 -10.23 -2.89
N VAL A 70 3.60 -11.37 -2.92
CA VAL A 70 4.29 -11.89 -4.12
C VAL A 70 3.31 -12.58 -5.07
N GLU A 71 2.22 -13.13 -4.53
CA GLU A 71 1.18 -13.83 -5.30
C GLU A 71 0.16 -12.87 -5.94
N ALA A 72 -0.23 -11.82 -5.22
CA ALA A 72 -1.08 -10.73 -5.72
C ALA A 72 -0.33 -9.80 -6.70
#